data_AF-A0A821Z582-F1
#
_entry.id   AF-A0A821Z582-F1
#
_cell.length_a   1.000
_cell.length_b   1.000
_cell.length_c   1.000
_cell.angle_alpha   90.00
_cell.angle_beta   90.00
_cell.angle_gamma   90.00
#
_symmetry.space_group_name_H-M   'P 1'
#
loop_
_entity.id
_entity.type
_entity.pdbx_description
1 polymer ?
#
loop_
_entity_poly.entity_id
_entity_poly.type
_entity_poly.pdbx_seq_one_letter_code
_entity_poly.pdbx_strand_id
1 'polypeptide(L)'
;MALYEIGNLVHESVPISDNEDFNKIERIFGDCYIRKIYSHIDLIHMIDGYDSERGALIAGSRGYFMKGPAVFLEQTIIQLALRVLNDKGFEILYTPFFMRKDIMQEVAQLSQFNEELYEVVYKNDKPDEPIDEVKYLIATSEQAIAAFHRDEWLESKQLPIRYCEISSCLRQETGSCDLDTCGIFRLYQFEKIEQFCISSPHGNQSWQVFEEMIGNAEEFNKLLGIPYRIVNIVFGKLSDAASKQFDLEAWFPGSGKFCELVSCSNCLDY
;
A
#
# COMPACT_ATOMS: atom_id res chain seq x y z
N MET A 1 -4.70 14.97 -24.89
CA MET A 1 -4.76 14.19 -23.63
C MET A 1 -6.14 13.64 -23.50
N ALA A 2 -6.24 12.33 -23.26
CA ALA A 2 -7.50 11.73 -22.89
C ALA A 2 -7.83 12.08 -21.43
N LEU A 3 -9.11 12.05 -21.04
CA LEU A 3 -9.52 12.46 -19.69
C LEU A 3 -8.89 11.60 -18.58
N TYR A 4 -8.66 10.31 -18.85
CA TYR A 4 -8.07 9.36 -17.90
C TYR A 4 -6.56 9.57 -17.63
N GLU A 5 -5.91 10.51 -18.32
CA GLU A 5 -4.49 10.86 -18.14
C GLU A 5 -4.32 12.21 -17.42
N ILE A 6 -5.42 12.82 -16.97
CA ILE A 6 -5.42 14.12 -16.29
C ILE A 6 -5.63 13.86 -14.81
N GLY A 7 -4.57 14.03 -14.02
CA GLY A 7 -4.63 13.86 -12.57
C GLY A 7 -5.51 14.88 -11.82
N ASN A 8 -5.71 14.57 -10.55
CA ASN A 8 -6.57 15.29 -9.63
C ASN A 8 -6.08 16.72 -9.35
N LEU A 9 -6.98 17.55 -8.84
CA LEU A 9 -6.62 18.87 -8.33
C LEU A 9 -5.79 18.73 -7.06
N VAL A 10 -4.59 19.27 -7.10
CA VAL A 10 -3.60 19.12 -6.03
C VAL A 10 -3.82 20.16 -4.93
N HIS A 11 -3.73 19.72 -3.68
CA HIS A 11 -3.88 20.59 -2.51
C HIS A 11 -2.77 21.65 -2.46
N GLU A 12 -3.12 22.88 -2.06
CA GLU A 12 -2.21 24.04 -2.04
C GLU A 12 -0.94 23.87 -1.18
N SER A 13 -0.98 22.93 -0.22
CA SER A 13 0.15 22.62 0.66
C SER A 13 1.18 21.66 0.06
N VAL A 14 0.94 21.13 -1.14
CA VAL A 14 1.85 20.17 -1.79
C VAL A 14 3.07 20.92 -2.33
N PRO A 15 4.30 20.48 -2.03
CA PRO A 15 5.50 21.12 -2.55
C PRO A 15 5.61 20.94 -4.07
N ILE A 16 5.79 22.03 -4.80
CA ILE A 16 5.88 22.03 -6.27
C ILE A 16 7.32 21.71 -6.67
N SER A 17 7.57 20.47 -7.06
CA SER A 17 8.85 19.96 -7.54
C SER A 17 8.65 18.61 -8.24
N ASP A 18 9.56 18.23 -9.13
CA ASP A 18 9.64 16.89 -9.71
C ASP A 18 10.70 16.01 -9.03
N ASN A 19 11.49 16.59 -8.12
CA ASN A 19 12.54 15.88 -7.38
C ASN A 19 12.12 15.63 -5.92
N GLU A 20 12.12 14.35 -5.53
CA GLU A 20 11.81 13.82 -4.19
C GLU A 20 12.74 14.37 -3.10
N ASP A 21 13.94 14.83 -3.44
CA ASP A 21 14.84 15.50 -2.48
C ASP A 21 14.21 16.76 -1.86
N PHE A 22 13.21 17.34 -2.55
CA PHE A 22 12.44 18.50 -2.07
C PHE A 22 11.15 18.12 -1.35
N ASN A 23 10.94 16.84 -1.06
CA ASN A 23 9.87 16.40 -0.19
C ASN A 23 9.98 17.12 1.17
N LYS A 24 8.85 17.65 1.65
CA LYS A 24 8.83 18.45 2.89
C LYS A 24 8.63 17.55 4.10
N ILE A 25 9.55 17.61 5.06
CA ILE A 25 9.40 16.89 6.34
C ILE A 25 8.39 17.65 7.22
N GLU A 26 7.29 17.00 7.57
CA GLU A 26 6.23 17.57 8.39
C GLU A 26 6.39 17.21 9.88
N ARG A 27 6.78 15.97 10.18
CA ARG A 27 6.91 15.45 11.56
C ARG A 27 8.09 14.49 11.68
N ILE A 28 8.68 14.40 12.87
CA ILE A 28 9.73 13.41 13.21
C ILE A 28 9.40 12.82 14.58
N PHE A 29 9.55 11.50 14.72
CA PHE A 29 9.31 10.77 15.97
C PHE A 29 10.46 9.80 16.28
N GLY A 30 10.88 9.76 17.54
CA GLY A 30 11.90 8.83 18.03
C GLY A 30 13.34 9.25 17.72
N ASP A 31 14.28 8.33 17.93
CA ASP A 31 15.70 8.55 17.60
C ASP A 31 16.01 8.00 16.21
N CYS A 32 16.15 8.93 15.26
CA CYS A 32 16.47 8.63 13.86
C CYS A 32 17.98 8.75 13.54
N TYR A 33 18.85 8.68 14.55
CA TYR A 33 20.29 8.82 14.40
C TYR A 33 21.07 7.59 14.89
N ILE A 34 20.51 6.84 15.85
CA ILE A 34 21.12 5.59 16.31
C ILE A 34 21.33 4.62 15.13
N ARG A 35 22.57 4.16 15.00
CA ARG A 35 22.98 3.10 14.07
C ARG A 35 23.10 1.78 14.82
N LYS A 36 22.75 0.68 14.14
CA LYS A 36 22.97 -0.68 14.63
C LYS A 36 23.86 -1.44 13.65
N ILE A 37 24.44 -2.54 14.12
CA ILE A 37 25.47 -3.29 13.38
C ILE A 37 24.88 -4.03 12.19
N TYR A 38 23.76 -4.73 12.41
CA TYR A 38 23.18 -5.64 11.42
C TYR A 38 22.02 -5.00 10.67
N SER A 39 21.97 -5.25 9.35
CA SER A 39 20.86 -4.87 8.50
C SER A 39 19.67 -5.83 8.68
N HIS A 40 18.49 -5.46 8.17
CA HIS A 40 17.33 -6.36 8.19
C HIS A 40 17.60 -7.67 7.40
N ILE A 41 18.48 -7.61 6.39
CA ILE A 41 18.92 -8.77 5.60
C ILE A 41 19.67 -9.74 6.50
N ASP A 42 20.65 -9.27 7.27
CA ASP A 42 21.42 -10.16 8.16
C ASP A 42 20.53 -10.71 9.27
N LEU A 43 19.68 -9.87 9.85
CA LEU A 43 18.80 -10.23 10.96
C LEU A 43 17.80 -11.33 10.60
N ILE A 44 17.18 -11.27 9.41
CA ILE A 44 16.21 -12.29 8.99
C ILE A 44 16.88 -13.65 8.75
N HIS A 45 18.14 -13.66 8.27
CA HIS A 45 18.93 -14.89 8.14
C HIS A 45 19.38 -15.44 9.49
N MET A 46 19.77 -14.59 10.44
CA MET A 46 20.21 -15.01 11.78
C MET A 46 19.13 -15.77 12.56
N ILE A 47 17.86 -15.47 12.32
CA ILE A 47 16.73 -16.14 12.97
C ILE A 47 16.19 -17.34 12.17
N ASP A 48 16.87 -17.73 11.08
CA ASP A 48 16.39 -18.73 10.10
C ASP A 48 14.95 -18.43 9.63
N GLY A 49 14.63 -17.14 9.45
CA GLY A 49 13.28 -16.66 9.19
C GLY A 49 12.90 -16.62 7.72
N TYR A 50 13.87 -16.85 6.83
CA TYR A 50 13.73 -16.60 5.40
C TYR A 50 14.61 -17.54 4.57
N ASP A 51 14.12 -17.97 3.41
CA ASP A 51 14.85 -18.79 2.44
C ASP A 51 14.60 -18.24 1.02
N SER A 52 15.55 -17.44 0.53
CA SER A 52 15.55 -16.87 -0.82
C SER A 52 15.86 -17.91 -1.90
N GLU A 53 16.78 -18.84 -1.64
CA GLU A 53 17.27 -19.75 -2.66
C GLU A 53 16.16 -20.68 -3.13
N ARG A 54 15.41 -21.27 -2.19
CA ARG A 54 14.26 -22.11 -2.52
C ARG A 54 13.10 -21.31 -3.07
N GLY A 55 12.89 -20.09 -2.57
CA GLY A 55 11.88 -19.18 -3.08
C GLY A 55 12.14 -18.81 -4.54
N ALA A 56 13.38 -18.47 -4.88
CA ALA A 56 13.81 -18.13 -6.22
C ALA A 56 13.67 -19.30 -7.20
N LEU A 57 13.96 -20.51 -6.73
CA LEU A 57 13.79 -21.73 -7.52
C LEU A 57 12.32 -21.98 -7.91
N ILE A 58 11.37 -21.62 -7.03
CA ILE A 58 9.95 -21.95 -7.20
C ILE A 58 9.16 -20.82 -7.87
N ALA A 59 9.34 -19.58 -7.42
CA ALA A 59 8.54 -18.43 -7.86
C ALA A 59 9.30 -17.44 -8.78
N GLY A 60 10.58 -17.70 -9.08
CA GLY A 60 11.43 -16.78 -9.82
C GLY A 60 12.09 -15.73 -8.94
N SER A 61 12.73 -14.72 -9.54
CA SER A 61 13.43 -13.66 -8.79
C SER A 61 12.53 -13.05 -7.70
N ARG A 62 13.11 -12.68 -6.55
CA ARG A 62 12.36 -12.17 -5.37
C ARG A 62 11.34 -13.13 -4.75
N GLY A 63 11.23 -14.37 -5.24
CA GLY A 63 10.51 -15.44 -4.57
C GLY A 63 11.16 -15.78 -3.23
N TYR A 64 10.34 -16.11 -2.22
CA TYR A 64 10.83 -16.42 -0.88
C TYR A 64 9.95 -17.44 -0.15
N PHE A 65 10.54 -18.10 0.84
CA PHE A 65 9.80 -18.73 1.93
C PHE A 65 10.06 -17.99 3.24
N MET A 66 8.99 -17.56 3.92
CA MET A 66 9.09 -17.14 5.31
C MET A 66 8.97 -18.36 6.24
N LYS A 67 9.77 -18.41 7.30
CA LYS A 67 9.90 -19.58 8.18
C LYS A 67 9.91 -19.20 9.66
N GLY A 68 9.54 -20.18 10.49
CA GLY A 68 9.81 -20.17 11.93
C GLY A 68 9.35 -18.89 12.63
N PRO A 69 10.23 -18.21 13.40
CA PRO A 69 9.86 -17.00 14.15
C PRO A 69 9.30 -15.86 13.30
N ALA A 70 9.74 -15.74 12.04
CA ALA A 70 9.28 -14.66 11.16
C ALA A 70 7.80 -14.78 10.81
N VAL A 71 7.32 -16.00 10.57
CA VAL A 71 5.88 -16.26 10.31
C VAL A 71 5.03 -15.86 11.52
N PHE A 72 5.46 -16.23 12.74
CA PHE A 72 4.74 -15.82 13.95
C PHE A 72 4.75 -14.30 14.16
N LEU A 73 5.85 -13.64 13.81
CA LEU A 73 5.96 -12.19 13.90
C LEU A 73 4.98 -11.50 12.94
N GLU A 74 4.93 -11.93 11.67
CA GLU A 74 3.99 -11.43 10.67
C GLU A 74 2.54 -11.57 11.15
N GLN A 75 2.15 -12.77 11.58
CA GLN A 75 0.80 -13.04 12.09
C GLN A 75 0.48 -12.21 13.35
N THR A 76 1.47 -11.93 14.20
CA THR A 76 1.29 -11.06 15.37
C THR A 76 1.05 -9.61 14.97
N ILE A 77 1.82 -9.09 14.01
CA ILE A 77 1.68 -7.72 13.51
C ILE A 77 0.32 -7.53 12.85
N ILE A 78 -0.10 -8.48 12.00
CA ILE A 78 -1.42 -8.51 11.37
C ILE A 78 -2.52 -8.41 12.44
N GLN A 79 -2.49 -9.30 13.44
CA GLN A 79 -3.52 -9.34 14.47
C GLN A 79 -3.52 -8.09 15.35
N LEU A 80 -2.35 -7.50 15.60
CA LEU A 80 -2.25 -6.24 16.34
C LEU A 80 -2.89 -5.09 15.55
N ALA A 81 -2.56 -4.94 14.26
CA ALA A 81 -3.09 -3.88 13.40
C ALA A 81 -4.61 -3.97 13.26
N LEU A 82 -5.15 -5.16 13.00
CA LEU A 82 -6.59 -5.40 12.91
C LEU A 82 -7.31 -5.01 14.20
N ARG A 83 -6.77 -5.38 15.36
CA ARG A 83 -7.36 -5.02 16.66
C ARG A 83 -7.34 -3.52 16.91
N VAL A 84 -6.20 -2.86 16.65
CA VAL A 84 -6.05 -1.42 16.84
C VAL A 84 -7.06 -0.64 15.98
N LEU A 85 -7.27 -1.04 14.73
CA LEU A 85 -8.23 -0.37 13.85
C LEU A 85 -9.68 -0.72 14.18
N ASN A 86 -9.98 -1.98 14.54
CA ASN A 86 -11.30 -2.39 14.99
C ASN A 86 -11.73 -1.61 16.25
N ASP A 87 -10.83 -1.43 17.22
CA ASP A 87 -11.12 -0.68 18.45
C ASP A 87 -11.37 0.83 18.17
N LYS A 88 -10.91 1.33 17.02
CA LYS A 88 -11.20 2.68 16.50
C LYS A 88 -12.47 2.75 15.66
N GLY A 89 -13.21 1.65 15.52
CA GLY A 89 -14.48 1.59 14.80
C GLY A 89 -14.34 1.40 13.29
N PHE A 90 -13.19 0.92 12.81
CA PHE A 90 -13.05 0.47 11.43
C PHE A 90 -13.74 -0.89 11.27
N GLU A 91 -14.52 -1.04 10.19
CA GLU A 91 -15.10 -2.32 9.82
C GLU A 91 -14.03 -3.21 9.17
N ILE A 92 -13.86 -4.43 9.69
CA ILE A 92 -12.84 -5.36 9.18
C ILE A 92 -13.37 -6.08 7.94
N LEU A 93 -12.64 -5.96 6.83
CA LEU A 93 -12.95 -6.63 5.56
C LEU A 93 -11.86 -7.62 5.14
N TYR A 94 -12.28 -8.63 4.39
CA TYR A 94 -11.41 -9.55 3.67
C TYR A 94 -11.84 -9.55 2.21
N THR A 95 -11.00 -9.05 1.30
CA THR A 95 -11.40 -8.82 -0.09
C THR A 95 -10.99 -9.95 -1.03
N PRO A 96 -11.63 -10.07 -2.21
CA PRO A 96 -11.14 -10.93 -3.28
C PRO A 96 -9.77 -10.46 -3.80
N PHE A 97 -8.84 -11.40 -4.00
CA PHE A 97 -7.48 -11.07 -4.46
C PHE A 97 -7.37 -10.87 -5.98
N PHE A 98 -8.48 -10.99 -6.70
CA PHE A 98 -8.53 -10.75 -8.14
C PHE A 98 -9.80 -10.00 -8.51
N MET A 99 -9.67 -9.10 -9.48
CA MET A 99 -10.77 -8.30 -10.01
C MET A 99 -10.90 -8.53 -11.51
N ARG A 100 -12.13 -8.42 -12.02
CA ARG A 100 -12.36 -8.47 -13.46
C ARG A 100 -11.72 -7.25 -14.14
N LYS A 101 -11.31 -7.41 -15.40
CA LYS A 101 -10.66 -6.34 -16.17
C LYS A 101 -11.49 -5.05 -16.24
N ASP A 102 -12.79 -5.15 -16.47
CA ASP A 102 -13.71 -4.00 -16.55
C ASP A 102 -13.67 -3.17 -15.28
N ILE A 103 -13.66 -3.82 -14.11
CA ILE A 103 -13.66 -3.12 -12.81
C ILE A 103 -12.26 -2.63 -12.44
N MET A 104 -11.21 -3.42 -12.70
CA MET A 104 -9.84 -3.01 -12.42
C MET A 104 -9.46 -1.73 -13.19
N GLN A 105 -9.98 -1.55 -14.41
CA GLN A 105 -9.74 -0.35 -15.23
C GLN A 105 -10.34 0.93 -14.64
N GLU A 106 -11.30 0.83 -13.73
CA GLU A 106 -11.91 2.00 -13.09
C GLU A 106 -11.10 2.49 -11.89
N VAL A 107 -10.28 1.62 -11.28
CA VAL A 107 -9.53 1.90 -10.04
C VAL A 107 -8.02 1.94 -10.23
N ALA A 108 -7.50 1.40 -11.35
CA ALA A 108 -6.07 1.37 -11.65
C ALA A 108 -5.73 2.22 -12.88
N GLN A 109 -4.57 2.86 -12.85
CA GLN A 109 -4.03 3.63 -13.96
C GLN A 109 -3.47 2.70 -15.05
N LEU A 110 -3.46 3.19 -16.30
CA LEU A 110 -2.93 2.44 -17.45
C LEU A 110 -1.45 2.04 -17.30
N SER A 111 -0.64 2.87 -16.64
CA SER A 111 0.74 2.56 -16.29
C SER A 111 0.83 1.31 -15.41
N GLN A 112 -0.05 1.20 -14.41
CA GLN A 112 -0.09 0.08 -13.46
C GLN A 112 -0.41 -1.26 -14.13
N PHE A 113 -1.20 -1.27 -15.21
CA PHE A 113 -1.46 -2.49 -15.98
C PHE A 113 -0.19 -3.10 -16.60
N ASN A 114 0.76 -2.26 -16.99
CA ASN A 114 1.99 -2.70 -17.64
C ASN A 114 3.12 -2.98 -16.63
N GLU A 115 3.10 -2.30 -15.48
CA GLU A 115 4.24 -2.27 -14.56
C GLU A 115 4.01 -2.99 -13.23
N GLU A 116 2.75 -3.11 -12.79
CA GLU A 116 2.40 -3.57 -11.45
C GLU A 116 1.51 -4.81 -11.44
N LEU A 117 0.52 -4.92 -12.34
CA LEU A 117 -0.56 -5.92 -12.22
C LEU A 117 -0.24 -7.26 -12.88
N TYR A 118 -0.52 -8.36 -12.17
CA TYR A 118 -0.50 -9.71 -12.75
C TYR A 118 -1.84 -10.06 -13.40
N GLU A 119 -1.79 -10.59 -14.62
CA GLU A 119 -2.96 -11.07 -15.35
C GLU A 119 -3.29 -12.54 -14.99
N VAL A 120 -4.57 -12.82 -14.78
CA VAL A 120 -5.14 -14.15 -14.54
C VAL A 120 -6.10 -14.46 -15.67
N VAL A 121 -5.71 -15.41 -16.53
CA VAL A 121 -6.50 -15.83 -17.68
C VAL A 121 -7.21 -17.14 -17.37
N TYR A 122 -8.54 -17.09 -17.31
CA TYR A 122 -9.37 -18.29 -17.26
C TYR A 122 -9.71 -18.74 -18.67
N LYS A 123 -9.19 -19.90 -19.07
CA LYS A 123 -9.47 -20.50 -20.38
C LYS A 123 -10.75 -21.32 -20.32
N ASN A 124 -11.73 -20.95 -21.13
CA ASN A 124 -12.96 -21.72 -21.28
C ASN A 124 -12.82 -22.68 -22.47
N ASP A 125 -12.67 -23.98 -22.18
CA ASP A 125 -12.56 -25.02 -23.22
C ASP A 125 -13.91 -25.38 -23.87
N LYS A 126 -14.99 -24.65 -23.57
CA LYS A 126 -16.30 -24.87 -24.18
C LYS A 126 -16.34 -24.26 -25.59
N PRO A 127 -16.67 -25.05 -26.62
CA PRO A 127 -16.67 -24.59 -28.01
C PRO A 127 -17.69 -23.47 -28.30
N ASP A 128 -18.70 -23.29 -27.44
CA ASP A 128 -19.78 -22.32 -27.62
C ASP A 128 -19.58 -20.99 -26.87
N GLU A 129 -18.52 -20.85 -26.06
CA GLU A 129 -18.23 -19.63 -25.27
C GLU A 129 -16.72 -19.26 -25.32
N PRO A 130 -16.21 -18.80 -26.47
CA PRO A 130 -14.77 -18.63 -26.72
C PRO A 130 -14.15 -17.37 -26.08
N ILE A 131 -14.72 -16.86 -25.00
CA ILE A 131 -14.22 -15.65 -24.34
C ILE A 131 -13.40 -16.09 -23.13
N ASP A 132 -12.08 -16.02 -23.26
CA ASP A 132 -11.17 -16.12 -22.12
C ASP A 132 -11.52 -15.00 -21.14
N GLU A 133 -11.84 -15.35 -19.90
CA GLU A 133 -12.14 -14.38 -18.85
C GLU A 133 -10.82 -13.88 -18.27
N VAL A 134 -10.51 -12.61 -18.50
CA VAL A 134 -9.31 -11.95 -17.99
C VAL A 134 -9.62 -11.23 -16.68
N LYS A 135 -8.86 -11.57 -15.65
CA LYS A 135 -8.84 -10.95 -14.33
C LYS A 135 -7.44 -10.42 -14.02
N TYR A 136 -7.32 -9.55 -13.04
CA TYR A 136 -6.05 -9.07 -12.53
C TYR A 136 -5.95 -9.30 -11.03
N LEU A 137 -4.79 -9.72 -10.56
CA LEU A 137 -4.49 -9.77 -9.13
C LEU A 137 -4.35 -8.36 -8.58
N ILE A 138 -4.79 -8.15 -7.34
CA ILE A 138 -4.72 -6.84 -6.69
C ILE A 138 -3.28 -6.49 -6.30
N ALA A 139 -2.87 -5.25 -6.58
CA ALA A 139 -1.59 -4.68 -6.13
C ALA A 139 -1.71 -3.97 -4.76
N THR A 140 -2.95 -3.68 -4.37
CA THR A 140 -3.39 -3.09 -3.12
C THR A 140 -4.86 -3.41 -2.93
N SER A 141 -5.31 -3.61 -1.70
CA SER A 141 -6.73 -3.80 -1.42
C SER A 141 -7.60 -2.57 -1.63
N GLU A 142 -6.99 -1.38 -1.67
CA GLU A 142 -7.65 -0.15 -2.09
C GLU A 142 -8.46 -0.37 -3.39
N GLN A 143 -7.92 -1.12 -4.35
CA GLN A 143 -8.59 -1.42 -5.62
C GLN A 143 -9.93 -2.14 -5.42
N ALA A 144 -9.96 -3.16 -4.57
CA ALA A 144 -11.16 -3.95 -4.30
C ALA A 144 -12.18 -3.16 -3.46
N ILE A 145 -11.72 -2.38 -2.48
CA ILE A 145 -12.60 -1.60 -1.60
C ILE A 145 -13.18 -0.38 -2.33
N ALA A 146 -12.39 0.30 -3.18
CA ALA A 146 -12.88 1.40 -3.99
C ALA A 146 -14.06 0.96 -4.89
N ALA A 147 -13.97 -0.25 -5.44
CA ALA A 147 -15.04 -0.84 -6.24
C ALA A 147 -16.21 -1.42 -5.41
N PHE A 148 -16.09 -1.50 -4.08
CA PHE A 148 -17.09 -2.13 -3.22
C PHE A 148 -18.44 -1.39 -3.21
N HIS A 149 -18.39 -0.06 -3.26
CA HIS A 149 -19.57 0.82 -3.34
C HIS A 149 -19.85 1.34 -4.75
N ARG A 150 -19.38 0.61 -5.78
CA ARG A 150 -19.62 0.97 -7.18
C ARG A 150 -21.12 0.97 -7.48
N ASP A 151 -21.58 2.00 -8.20
CA ASP A 151 -23.01 2.22 -8.55
C ASP A 151 -23.96 2.32 -7.33
N GLU A 152 -23.44 2.73 -6.16
CA GLU A 152 -24.21 2.89 -4.93
C GLU A 152 -24.46 4.37 -4.56
N TRP A 153 -25.61 4.64 -3.96
CA TRP A 153 -25.95 5.95 -3.38
C TRP A 153 -25.79 5.90 -1.86
N LEU A 154 -24.74 6.53 -1.34
CA LEU A 154 -24.46 6.59 0.09
C LEU A 154 -25.24 7.72 0.77
N GLU A 155 -25.88 7.43 1.91
CA GLU A 155 -26.55 8.46 2.69
C GLU A 155 -25.54 9.25 3.55
N SER A 156 -25.68 10.57 3.62
CA SER A 156 -24.74 11.42 4.38
C SER A 156 -24.61 11.05 5.86
N LYS A 157 -25.63 10.41 6.44
CA LYS A 157 -25.62 9.95 7.84
C LYS A 157 -24.71 8.73 8.09
N GLN A 158 -24.35 8.00 7.04
CA GLN A 158 -23.44 6.85 7.10
C GLN A 158 -21.97 7.30 7.08
N LEU A 159 -21.69 8.52 6.62
CA LEU A 159 -20.34 9.03 6.44
C LEU A 159 -19.78 9.64 7.75
N PRO A 160 -18.47 9.46 8.03
CA PRO A 160 -17.51 8.70 7.24
C PRO A 160 -17.56 7.19 7.50
N ILE A 161 -17.56 6.40 6.43
CA ILE A 161 -17.44 4.94 6.47
C ILE A 161 -15.95 4.59 6.51
N ARG A 162 -15.55 3.66 7.37
CA ARG A 162 -14.14 3.30 7.60
C ARG A 162 -13.96 1.79 7.48
N TYR A 163 -13.08 1.37 6.60
CA TYR A 163 -12.72 -0.02 6.38
C TYR A 163 -11.26 -0.26 6.75
N CYS A 164 -11.02 -1.39 7.42
CA CYS A 164 -9.72 -1.95 7.65
C CYS A 164 -9.66 -3.30 6.96
N GLU A 165 -8.76 -3.46 6.01
CA GLU A 165 -8.72 -4.63 5.15
C GLU A 165 -7.41 -5.40 5.31
N ILE A 166 -7.48 -6.72 5.15
CA ILE A 166 -6.32 -7.59 5.06
C ILE A 166 -6.28 -8.34 3.73
N SER A 167 -5.17 -8.20 3.01
CA SER A 167 -4.92 -8.92 1.76
C SER A 167 -3.46 -9.16 1.45
N SER A 168 -3.24 -10.21 0.66
CA SER A 168 -1.99 -10.44 -0.05
C SER A 168 -1.94 -9.54 -1.29
N CYS A 169 -1.02 -8.58 -1.30
CA CYS A 169 -0.76 -7.69 -2.42
C CYS A 169 0.27 -8.31 -3.37
N LEU A 170 0.01 -8.30 -4.68
CA LEU A 170 0.95 -8.78 -5.69
C LEU A 170 1.36 -7.68 -6.68
N ARG A 171 2.66 -7.45 -6.82
CA ARG A 171 3.23 -6.41 -7.70
C ARG A 171 4.35 -6.96 -8.57
N GLN A 172 4.31 -6.67 -9.87
CA GLN A 172 5.36 -7.11 -10.81
C GLN A 172 6.67 -6.34 -10.67
N GLU A 173 6.63 -5.11 -10.15
CA GLU A 173 7.84 -4.30 -9.84
C GLU A 173 8.81 -4.15 -11.02
N THR A 174 8.28 -4.06 -12.26
CA THR A 174 9.12 -4.10 -13.48
C THR A 174 10.06 -2.90 -13.63
N GLY A 175 9.73 -1.75 -13.03
CA GLY A 175 10.56 -0.53 -13.03
C GLY A 175 11.70 -0.53 -12.01
N SER A 176 11.75 -1.49 -11.08
CA SER A 176 12.71 -1.49 -9.96
C SER A 176 13.68 -2.67 -9.97
N CYS A 177 13.89 -3.30 -11.14
CA CYS A 177 14.56 -4.60 -11.31
C CYS A 177 15.87 -4.75 -10.51
N ASP A 178 16.69 -3.69 -10.41
CA ASP A 178 18.01 -3.72 -9.76
C ASP A 178 18.05 -3.19 -8.31
N LEU A 179 16.92 -2.69 -7.76
CA LEU A 179 16.86 -2.07 -6.43
C LEU A 179 16.41 -3.07 -5.35
N ASP A 180 17.13 -3.07 -4.21
CA ASP A 180 16.81 -3.85 -2.99
C ASP A 180 16.46 -5.33 -3.25
N THR A 181 17.29 -6.03 -4.04
CA THR A 181 17.09 -7.43 -4.44
C THR A 181 17.29 -8.46 -3.33
N CYS A 182 17.78 -8.05 -2.16
CA CYS A 182 18.07 -8.91 -1.01
C CYS A 182 17.13 -8.63 0.15
N GLY A 183 16.68 -9.68 0.82
CA GLY A 183 15.78 -9.59 1.98
C GLY A 183 14.30 -9.63 1.59
N ILE A 184 13.46 -9.07 2.46
CA ILE A 184 11.99 -9.07 2.32
C ILE A 184 11.40 -7.65 2.21
N PHE A 185 12.25 -6.65 1.95
CA PHE A 185 11.80 -5.25 1.90
C PHE A 185 11.05 -4.93 0.60
N ARG A 186 11.47 -5.48 -0.54
CA ARG A 186 10.82 -5.34 -1.84
C ARG A 186 10.58 -6.72 -2.47
N LEU A 187 9.31 -7.12 -2.55
CA LEU A 187 8.88 -8.46 -2.96
C LEU A 187 7.72 -8.38 -3.94
N TYR A 188 7.51 -9.43 -4.73
CA TYR A 188 6.33 -9.53 -5.60
C TYR A 188 5.06 -9.86 -4.83
N GLN A 189 5.17 -10.41 -3.61
CA GLN A 189 4.04 -10.76 -2.75
C GLN A 189 4.33 -10.34 -1.31
N PHE A 190 3.39 -9.60 -0.72
CA PHE A 190 3.45 -9.17 0.69
C PHE A 190 2.04 -9.00 1.26
N GLU A 191 1.88 -9.19 2.56
CA GLU A 191 0.64 -8.91 3.26
C GLU A 191 0.55 -7.44 3.64
N LYS A 192 -0.63 -6.84 3.50
CA LYS A 192 -0.88 -5.45 3.91
C LYS A 192 -2.18 -5.34 4.70
N ILE A 193 -2.16 -4.47 5.71
CA ILE A 193 -3.36 -4.01 6.40
C ILE A 193 -3.66 -2.60 5.93
N GLU A 194 -4.81 -2.42 5.29
CA GLU A 194 -5.17 -1.18 4.62
C GLU A 194 -6.25 -0.41 5.37
N GLN A 195 -6.08 0.91 5.49
CA GLN A 195 -7.15 1.82 5.91
C GLN A 195 -7.79 2.42 4.67
N PHE A 196 -9.12 2.30 4.53
CA PHE A 196 -9.87 2.92 3.44
C PHE A 196 -11.08 3.66 4.01
N CYS A 197 -11.23 4.94 3.70
CA CYS A 197 -12.31 5.75 4.25
C CYS A 197 -13.09 6.46 3.14
N ILE A 198 -14.42 6.38 3.20
CA ILE A 198 -15.31 7.16 2.36
C ILE A 198 -15.88 8.30 3.20
N SER A 199 -15.59 9.54 2.78
CA SER A 199 -15.91 10.75 3.54
C SER A 199 -16.89 11.65 2.78
N SER A 200 -17.56 12.58 3.48
CA SER A 200 -18.40 13.58 2.82
C SER A 200 -17.54 14.56 2.03
N PRO A 201 -17.98 14.96 0.82
CA PRO A 201 -17.33 16.02 0.05
C PRO A 201 -17.57 17.42 0.66
N HIS A 202 -18.44 17.55 1.66
CA HIS A 202 -18.80 18.84 2.23
C HIS A 202 -17.87 19.28 3.36
N GLY A 203 -17.59 20.59 3.39
CA GLY A 203 -16.72 21.18 4.41
C GLY A 203 -15.28 20.71 4.25
N ASN A 204 -14.66 20.30 5.36
CA ASN A 204 -13.27 19.86 5.40
C ASN A 204 -13.14 18.38 5.83
N GLN A 205 -14.21 17.59 5.67
CA GLN A 205 -14.30 16.27 6.28
C GLN A 205 -13.27 15.29 5.73
N SER A 206 -13.04 15.26 4.41
CA SER A 206 -12.01 14.41 3.80
C SER A 206 -10.61 14.70 4.34
N TRP A 207 -10.27 15.98 4.52
CA TRP A 207 -8.99 16.40 5.09
C TRP A 207 -8.86 16.08 6.59
N GLN A 208 -9.96 16.11 7.34
CA GLN A 208 -9.97 15.65 8.74
C GLN A 208 -9.73 14.14 8.83
N VAL A 209 -10.37 13.37 7.97
CA VAL A 209 -10.18 11.92 7.86
C VAL A 209 -8.76 11.58 7.39
N PHE A 210 -8.20 12.35 6.46
CA PHE A 210 -6.82 12.22 6.02
C PHE A 210 -5.81 12.36 7.18
N GLU A 211 -5.98 13.39 8.03
CA GLU A 211 -5.13 13.56 9.21
C GLU A 211 -5.39 12.48 10.29
N GLU A 212 -6.61 11.95 10.38
CA GLU A 212 -6.96 10.81 11.24
C GLU A 212 -6.22 9.53 10.77
N MET A 213 -6.24 9.23 9.46
CA MET A 213 -5.63 8.04 8.87
C MET A 213 -4.11 8.02 9.03
N ILE A 214 -3.42 9.14 8.74
CA ILE A 214 -1.98 9.24 8.98
C ILE A 214 -1.67 9.19 10.49
N GLY A 215 -2.54 9.78 11.32
CA GLY A 215 -2.43 9.70 12.78
C GLY A 215 -2.54 8.26 13.31
N ASN A 216 -3.41 7.43 12.73
CA ASN A 216 -3.52 6.02 13.05
C ASN A 216 -2.23 5.26 12.70
N ALA A 217 -1.65 5.53 11.54
CA ALA A 217 -0.38 4.94 11.11
C ALA A 217 0.79 5.36 12.02
N GLU A 218 0.82 6.63 12.41
CA GLU A 218 1.77 7.15 13.40
C GLU A 218 1.64 6.46 14.76
N GLU A 219 0.43 6.34 15.29
CA GLU A 219 0.17 5.68 16.57
C GLU A 219 0.60 4.22 16.55
N PHE A 220 0.33 3.51 15.45
CA PHE A 220 0.77 2.13 15.26
C PHE A 220 2.30 2.00 15.31
N ASN A 221 3.03 2.88 14.60
CA ASN A 221 4.49 2.90 14.63
C ASN A 221 5.04 3.28 16.01
N LYS A 222 4.39 4.21 16.72
CA LYS A 222 4.73 4.56 18.11
C LYS A 222 4.55 3.38 19.05
N LEU A 223 3.47 2.62 18.90
CA LEU A 223 3.19 1.42 19.69
C LEU A 223 4.27 0.35 19.50
N LEU A 224 4.75 0.17 18.28
CA LEU A 224 5.86 -0.73 17.95
C LEU A 224 7.24 -0.18 18.35
N GLY A 225 7.33 1.09 18.76
CA GLY A 225 8.58 1.76 19.08
C GLY A 225 9.48 2.01 17.85
N ILE A 226 8.88 2.15 16.67
CA ILE A 226 9.60 2.39 15.41
C ILE A 226 9.79 3.91 15.22
N PRO A 227 11.04 4.42 15.16
CA PRO A 227 11.30 5.83 14.83
C PRO A 227 11.01 6.11 13.36
N TYR A 228 10.45 7.28 13.04
CA TYR A 228 10.04 7.65 11.68
C TYR A 228 10.02 9.16 11.44
N ARG A 229 9.83 9.55 10.17
CA ARG A 229 9.46 10.89 9.73
C ARG A 229 8.22 10.85 8.84
N ILE A 230 7.41 11.91 8.90
CA ILE A 230 6.30 12.14 7.98
C ILE A 230 6.75 13.12 6.91
N VAL A 231 6.50 12.76 5.67
CA VAL A 231 6.99 13.45 4.49
C VAL A 231 5.83 13.79 3.58
N ASN A 232 5.75 15.05 3.16
CA ASN A 232 4.79 15.56 2.19
C ASN A 232 5.40 15.48 0.80
N ILE A 233 4.79 14.65 -0.04
CA ILE A 233 5.32 14.25 -1.33
C ILE A 233 5.15 15.39 -2.35
N VAL A 234 6.18 15.58 -3.16
CA VAL A 234 6.19 16.61 -4.20
C VAL A 234 5.20 16.32 -5.32
N PHE A 235 4.73 17.39 -5.96
CA PHE A 235 3.75 17.33 -7.04
C PHE A 235 4.09 16.31 -8.13
N GLY A 236 5.32 16.30 -8.65
CA GLY A 236 5.70 15.42 -9.76
C GLY A 236 5.81 13.93 -9.41
N LYS A 237 5.49 13.56 -8.17
CA LYS A 237 5.54 12.19 -7.65
C LYS A 237 4.21 11.68 -7.12
N LEU A 238 3.18 12.51 -7.14
CA LEU A 238 1.82 12.08 -6.83
C LEU A 238 1.28 11.19 -7.95
N SER A 239 0.49 10.19 -7.58
CA SER A 239 -0.33 9.47 -8.55
C SER A 239 -1.44 10.39 -9.06
N ASP A 240 -1.93 10.14 -10.28
CA ASP A 240 -3.04 10.91 -10.85
C ASP A 240 -4.28 11.00 -9.94
N ALA A 241 -4.53 10.00 -9.08
CA ALA A 241 -5.68 10.04 -8.16
C ALA A 241 -5.46 10.96 -6.94
N ALA A 242 -4.22 11.09 -6.46
CA ALA A 242 -3.93 11.74 -5.19
C ALA A 242 -3.91 13.27 -5.30
N SER A 243 -4.78 13.95 -4.54
CA SER A 243 -4.72 15.41 -4.35
C SER A 243 -3.57 15.81 -3.42
N LYS A 244 -3.24 14.94 -2.46
CA LYS A 244 -2.13 15.07 -1.51
C LYS A 244 -1.77 13.71 -0.95
N GLN A 245 -0.48 13.49 -0.74
CA GLN A 245 0.06 12.26 -0.15
C GLN A 245 1.05 12.57 0.98
N PHE A 246 0.92 11.81 2.06
CA PHE A 246 1.90 11.75 3.13
C PHE A 246 2.50 10.35 3.20
N ASP A 247 3.82 10.29 3.20
CA ASP A 247 4.54 9.05 3.45
C ASP A 247 5.12 9.05 4.86
N LEU A 248 4.97 7.92 5.55
CA LEU A 248 5.66 7.62 6.80
C LEU A 248 6.89 6.79 6.45
N GLU A 249 8.04 7.42 6.59
CA GLU A 249 9.32 6.76 6.37
C GLU A 249 9.96 6.40 7.71
N ALA A 250 10.11 5.11 7.98
CA ALA A 250 10.77 4.63 9.19
C ALA A 250 12.29 4.72 9.08
N TRP A 251 12.95 4.98 10.20
CA TRP A 251 14.40 4.94 10.29
C TRP A 251 14.87 3.49 10.45
N PHE A 252 15.73 3.02 9.56
CA PHE A 252 16.30 1.67 9.59
C PHE A 252 17.71 1.71 10.17
N PRO A 253 17.97 1.39 11.45
CA PRO A 253 19.26 1.65 12.09
C PRO A 253 20.46 0.91 11.48
N GLY A 254 20.24 -0.29 10.94
CA GLY A 254 21.28 -1.10 10.30
C GLY A 254 21.71 -0.56 8.94
N SER A 255 20.74 -0.10 8.14
CA SER A 255 20.99 0.55 6.85
C SER A 255 21.31 2.05 7.00
N GLY A 256 20.88 2.63 8.12
CA GLY A 256 20.62 4.05 8.41
C GLY A 256 20.34 4.91 7.20
N LYS A 257 19.22 4.54 6.56
CA LYS A 257 18.43 5.38 5.70
C LYS A 257 16.99 5.36 6.24
N PHE A 258 16.22 6.35 5.85
CA PHE A 258 14.77 6.27 5.97
C PHE A 258 14.24 5.40 4.84
N CYS A 259 13.27 4.56 5.15
CA CYS A 259 12.57 3.72 4.18
C CYS A 259 11.06 3.89 4.36
N GLU A 260 10.34 4.05 3.27
CA GLU A 260 8.88 4.12 3.26
C GLU A 260 8.26 2.85 3.85
N LEU A 261 7.27 3.02 4.75
CA LEU A 261 6.44 1.92 5.26
C LEU A 261 4.94 2.16 5.04
N VAL A 262 4.51 3.42 4.97
CA VAL A 262 3.10 3.78 4.81
C VAL A 262 3.01 4.93 3.82
N SER A 263 2.03 4.84 2.93
CA SER A 263 1.57 5.97 2.13
C SER A 263 0.11 6.23 2.46
N CYS A 264 -0.24 7.50 2.66
CA CYS A 264 -1.59 7.95 2.96
C CYS A 264 -1.98 9.04 1.97
N SER A 265 -3.07 8.83 1.24
CA SER A 265 -3.51 9.72 0.15
C SER A 265 -4.95 10.18 0.36
N ASN A 266 -5.24 11.41 -0.03
CA ASN A 266 -6.61 11.89 -0.19
C ASN A 266 -6.91 12.04 -1.68
N CYS A 267 -7.84 11.24 -2.19
CA CYS A 267 -8.20 11.19 -3.61
C CYS A 267 -9.43 12.05 -3.96
N LEU A 268 -10.04 12.72 -2.97
CA LEU A 268 -11.24 13.56 -3.16
C LEU A 268 -12.36 12.81 -3.91
N ASP A 269 -12.75 13.30 -5.07
CA ASP A 269 -13.82 12.81 -5.95
C ASP A 269 -13.32 12.36 -7.33
N TYR A 270 -12.01 12.08 -7.45
CA TYR A 270 -11.35 11.57 -8.66
C TYR A 270 -11.88 10.18 -9.05
#